data_AF-A0AAX4L120-F1
#
_entry.id   AF-A0AAX4L120-F1
#
_cell.length_a   1.000
_cell.length_b   1.000
_cell.length_c   1.000
_cell.angle_alpha   90.00
_cell.angle_beta   90.00
_cell.angle_gamma   90.00
#
_symmetry.space_group_name_H-M   'P 1'
#
loop_
_entity.id
_entity.type
_entity.pdbx_description
1 polymer ?
#
loop_
_entity_poly.entity_id
_entity_poly.type
_entity_poly.pdbx_seq_one_letter_code
_entity_poly.pdbx_strand_id
1 'polypeptide(L)'
;MKEESYQLLEYIAERGVEGTTTALETDKGVPILLVKENSHTLTAIICINGIAKRITKKYTRTTVHKAIYDLINEIGDILSQNIEELKISQKISFENCIEEKTEVDKKKENKRKIIKKEKSKLPSIEEYKKIELPQKHILPLLHLGDKKYLSLLMELGIIDVFELALSSPLVMRDNQTIPYKIKDMRPIYTILSMFKLDTHYLSNPFSTININGENISFFTALYNDLEVLSQFTTELLQKNLKLIKHKVRLFTVNMKGGFRPVEIEILNSKNTIDKNNVRVGLFIKNDKGDIIQIGDLNLGELHEKNLFTINEYIYSSLYIMKIDDYTFFDNIVMKLLNSYIAKSNYSKLTKDIIERETNINYSIPFMISNTGNKVIFAHPILFWYSREVLNTEEICEDCPAIEYANKFDQILNAYLKLGYFRNVFL
;
A
#
# COMPACT_ATOMS: atom_id res chain seq x y z
N MET A 1 -33.91 -41.57 -25.57
CA MET A 1 -33.61 -40.69 -26.74
C MET A 1 -33.23 -39.33 -26.17
N LYS A 2 -32.10 -38.71 -26.55
CA LYS A 2 -31.53 -37.49 -25.90
C LYS A 2 -31.76 -36.18 -26.67
N GLU A 3 -32.65 -36.22 -27.66
CA GLU A 3 -32.68 -35.24 -28.75
C GLU A 3 -33.15 -33.84 -28.30
N GLU A 4 -34.09 -33.75 -27.36
CA GLU A 4 -34.59 -32.46 -26.84
C GLU A 4 -33.59 -31.76 -25.91
N SER A 5 -33.00 -32.49 -24.96
CA SER A 5 -31.92 -31.97 -24.10
C SER A 5 -30.73 -31.49 -24.92
N TYR A 6 -30.39 -32.24 -25.97
CA TYR A 6 -29.31 -31.91 -26.88
C TYR A 6 -29.57 -30.60 -27.63
N GLN A 7 -30.74 -30.45 -28.25
CA GLN A 7 -31.08 -29.25 -29.02
C GLN A 7 -31.07 -27.98 -28.16
N LEU A 8 -31.55 -28.07 -26.91
CA LEU A 8 -31.54 -26.93 -26.00
C LEU A 8 -30.12 -26.53 -25.61
N LEU A 9 -29.28 -27.51 -25.24
CA LEU A 9 -27.89 -27.23 -24.88
C LEU A 9 -27.06 -26.75 -26.08
N GLU A 10 -27.32 -27.28 -27.27
CA GLU A 10 -26.72 -26.82 -28.53
C GLU A 10 -27.09 -25.37 -28.81
N TYR A 11 -28.37 -25.03 -28.71
CA TYR A 11 -28.83 -23.66 -28.86
C TYR A 11 -28.13 -22.70 -27.89
N ILE A 12 -28.00 -23.05 -26.60
CA ILE A 12 -27.32 -22.21 -25.61
C ILE A 12 -25.81 -22.14 -25.88
N ALA A 13 -25.18 -23.27 -26.21
CA ALA A 13 -23.75 -23.36 -26.51
C ALA A 13 -23.36 -22.51 -27.72
N GLU A 14 -24.21 -22.43 -28.75
CA GLU A 14 -23.93 -21.67 -29.97
C GLU A 14 -24.43 -20.22 -29.90
N ARG A 15 -25.65 -19.99 -29.39
CA ARG A 15 -26.35 -18.69 -29.45
C ARG A 15 -26.35 -17.91 -28.14
N GLY A 16 -26.02 -18.54 -27.01
CA GLY A 16 -25.92 -17.87 -25.72
C GLY A 16 -24.85 -16.77 -25.71
N VAL A 17 -25.06 -15.72 -24.91
CA VAL A 17 -24.10 -14.63 -24.72
C VAL A 17 -23.03 -15.07 -23.71
N GLU A 18 -21.77 -14.67 -23.91
CA GLU A 18 -20.68 -15.01 -22.99
C GLU A 18 -20.92 -14.38 -21.60
N GLY A 19 -20.57 -15.12 -20.55
CA GLY A 19 -20.77 -14.72 -19.16
C GLY A 19 -22.20 -14.86 -18.65
N THR A 20 -23.17 -15.31 -19.46
CA THR A 20 -24.54 -15.50 -19.00
C THR A 20 -24.74 -16.86 -18.35
N THR A 21 -25.73 -16.90 -17.46
CA THR A 21 -26.17 -18.09 -16.76
C THR A 21 -27.59 -18.44 -17.15
N THR A 22 -27.83 -19.68 -17.53
CA THR A 22 -29.16 -20.21 -17.82
C THR A 22 -29.53 -21.21 -16.75
N ALA A 23 -30.67 -20.98 -16.11
CA ALA A 23 -31.25 -21.92 -15.17
C ALA A 23 -32.00 -23.02 -15.94
N LEU A 24 -31.60 -24.26 -15.73
CA LEU A 24 -32.19 -25.44 -16.32
C LEU A 24 -32.74 -26.35 -15.22
N GLU A 25 -33.73 -27.16 -15.57
CA GLU A 25 -34.34 -28.14 -14.69
C GLU A 25 -34.56 -29.44 -15.46
N THR A 26 -34.20 -30.57 -14.85
CA THR A 26 -34.47 -31.90 -15.42
C THR A 26 -35.94 -32.27 -15.22
N ASP A 27 -36.42 -33.29 -15.92
CA ASP A 27 -37.80 -33.81 -15.76
C ASP A 27 -38.19 -34.21 -14.33
N LYS A 28 -37.20 -34.53 -13.48
CA LYS A 28 -37.41 -34.87 -12.07
C LYS A 28 -37.26 -33.69 -11.11
N GLY A 29 -37.21 -32.47 -11.64
CA GLY A 29 -37.16 -31.24 -10.83
C GLY A 29 -35.78 -30.89 -10.25
N VAL A 30 -34.70 -31.53 -10.73
CA VAL A 30 -33.34 -31.22 -10.28
C VAL A 30 -32.83 -29.95 -10.96
N PRO A 31 -32.43 -28.90 -10.21
CA PRO A 31 -31.93 -27.66 -10.79
C PRO A 31 -30.48 -27.82 -11.27
N ILE A 32 -30.22 -27.29 -12.46
CA ILE A 32 -28.91 -27.22 -13.10
C ILE A 32 -28.65 -25.76 -13.49
N LEU A 33 -27.54 -25.17 -13.03
CA LEU A 33 -27.11 -23.87 -13.49
C LEU A 33 -26.09 -24.04 -14.60
N LEU A 34 -26.44 -23.62 -15.81
CA LEU A 34 -25.54 -23.68 -16.96
C LEU A 34 -24.89 -22.31 -17.17
N VAL A 35 -23.57 -22.27 -17.23
CA VAL A 35 -22.77 -21.05 -17.40
C VAL A 35 -22.04 -21.13 -18.73
N LYS A 36 -22.24 -20.13 -19.60
CA LYS A 36 -21.43 -19.96 -20.81
C LYS A 36 -20.23 -19.09 -20.46
N GLU A 37 -19.12 -19.70 -20.06
CA GLU A 37 -17.95 -18.94 -19.60
C GLU A 37 -17.30 -18.13 -20.72
N ASN A 38 -17.26 -18.68 -21.94
CA ASN A 38 -16.83 -18.00 -23.17
C ASN A 38 -17.40 -18.73 -24.39
N SER A 39 -17.08 -18.28 -25.60
CA SER A 39 -17.52 -18.86 -26.89
C SER A 39 -17.19 -20.35 -27.09
N HIS A 40 -16.32 -20.92 -26.27
CA HIS A 40 -15.81 -22.29 -26.41
C HIS A 40 -15.88 -23.11 -25.12
N THR A 41 -16.55 -22.61 -24.08
CA THR A 41 -16.57 -23.26 -22.76
C THR A 41 -17.96 -23.17 -22.13
N LEU A 42 -18.50 -24.33 -21.75
CA LEU A 42 -19.78 -24.47 -21.07
C LEU A 42 -19.56 -25.21 -19.75
N THR A 43 -20.06 -24.66 -18.66
CA THR A 43 -19.97 -25.26 -17.32
C THR A 43 -21.37 -25.51 -16.77
N ALA A 44 -21.69 -26.76 -16.46
CA ALA A 44 -22.88 -27.11 -15.71
C ALA A 44 -22.55 -27.22 -14.22
N ILE A 45 -23.39 -26.61 -13.38
CA ILE A 45 -23.29 -26.68 -11.93
C ILE A 45 -24.55 -27.36 -11.41
N ILE A 46 -24.36 -28.43 -10.65
CA ILE A 46 -25.45 -29.27 -10.14
C ILE A 46 -25.28 -29.42 -8.64
N CYS A 47 -26.36 -29.27 -7.89
CA CYS A 47 -26.35 -29.50 -6.45
C CYS A 47 -26.80 -30.92 -6.11
N ILE A 48 -25.98 -31.68 -5.42
CA ILE A 48 -26.31 -33.05 -4.99
C ILE A 48 -25.94 -33.22 -3.54
N ASN A 49 -26.91 -33.60 -2.71
CA ASN A 49 -26.72 -33.81 -1.27
C ASN A 49 -26.04 -32.62 -0.57
N GLY A 50 -26.36 -31.40 -1.00
CA GLY A 50 -25.79 -30.16 -0.46
C GLY A 50 -24.36 -29.85 -0.95
N ILE A 51 -23.85 -30.57 -1.96
CA ILE A 51 -22.53 -30.33 -2.54
C ILE A 51 -22.67 -29.93 -4.02
N ALA A 52 -22.05 -28.79 -4.40
CA ALA A 52 -22.08 -28.30 -5.77
C ALA A 52 -20.97 -28.97 -6.59
N LYS A 53 -21.38 -29.76 -7.57
CA LYS A 53 -20.50 -30.38 -8.57
C LYS A 53 -20.47 -29.52 -9.83
N ARG A 54 -19.28 -29.32 -10.37
CA ARG A 54 -19.04 -28.56 -11.60
C ARG A 54 -18.54 -29.50 -12.70
N ILE A 55 -19.19 -29.44 -13.85
CA ILE A 55 -18.81 -30.17 -15.05
C ILE A 55 -18.50 -29.15 -16.13
N THR A 56 -17.23 -28.99 -16.49
CA THR A 56 -16.79 -28.02 -17.50
C THR A 56 -16.40 -28.74 -18.79
N LYS A 57 -17.02 -28.34 -19.91
CA LYS A 57 -16.68 -28.82 -21.25
C LYS A 57 -16.13 -27.70 -22.10
N LYS A 58 -14.99 -27.98 -22.74
CA LYS A 58 -14.39 -27.11 -23.75
C LYS A 58 -14.62 -27.71 -25.13
N TYR A 59 -14.97 -26.88 -26.09
CA TYR A 59 -15.31 -27.30 -27.44
C TYR A 59 -14.96 -26.25 -28.49
N THR A 60 -14.84 -26.71 -29.73
CA THR A 60 -14.75 -25.89 -30.93
C THR A 60 -16.05 -26.02 -31.73
N ARG A 61 -16.23 -25.21 -32.77
CA ARG A 61 -17.40 -25.33 -33.68
C ARG A 61 -17.60 -26.75 -34.22
N THR A 62 -16.53 -27.50 -34.46
CA THR A 62 -16.59 -28.88 -34.99
C THR A 62 -16.77 -29.96 -33.92
N THR A 63 -16.65 -29.62 -32.64
CA THR A 63 -16.70 -30.59 -31.52
C THR A 63 -17.79 -30.29 -30.50
N VAL A 64 -18.61 -29.26 -30.73
CA VAL A 64 -19.70 -28.83 -29.85
C VAL A 64 -20.70 -29.96 -29.58
N HIS A 65 -21.10 -30.69 -30.63
CA HIS A 65 -22.03 -31.81 -30.51
C HIS A 65 -21.53 -32.89 -29.55
N LYS A 66 -20.24 -33.26 -29.65
CA LYS A 66 -19.62 -34.24 -28.76
C LYS A 66 -19.57 -33.72 -27.32
N ALA A 67 -19.17 -32.47 -27.13
CA ALA A 67 -19.11 -31.86 -25.80
C ALA A 67 -20.48 -31.79 -25.11
N ILE A 68 -21.55 -31.56 -25.88
CA ILE A 68 -22.93 -31.57 -25.37
C ILE A 68 -23.36 -32.98 -24.97
N TYR A 69 -23.12 -34.00 -25.81
CA TYR A 69 -23.42 -35.38 -25.44
C TYR A 69 -22.64 -35.84 -24.22
N ASP A 70 -21.35 -35.51 -24.14
CA ASP A 70 -20.51 -35.82 -22.99
C ASP A 70 -21.02 -35.10 -21.72
N LEU A 71 -21.50 -33.85 -21.85
CA LEU A 71 -22.11 -33.11 -20.76
C LEU A 71 -23.41 -33.77 -20.28
N ILE A 72 -24.31 -34.14 -21.19
CA ILE A 72 -25.58 -34.83 -20.87
C ILE A 72 -25.31 -36.17 -20.18
N ASN A 73 -24.32 -36.92 -20.68
CA ASN A 73 -23.91 -38.20 -20.08
C ASN A 73 -23.40 -38.00 -18.66
N GLU A 74 -22.47 -37.08 -18.46
CA GLU A 74 -21.87 -36.84 -17.13
C GLU A 74 -22.89 -36.28 -16.12
N ILE A 75 -23.81 -35.41 -16.56
CA ILE A 75 -24.95 -34.97 -15.74
C ILE A 75 -25.79 -36.19 -15.34
N GLY A 76 -26.10 -37.06 -16.31
CA GLY A 76 -26.90 -38.26 -16.09
C GLY A 76 -26.26 -39.26 -15.14
N ASP A 77 -24.96 -39.51 -15.29
CA ASP A 77 -24.17 -40.38 -14.41
C ASP A 77 -24.13 -39.83 -12.98
N ILE A 78 -23.93 -38.51 -12.85
CA ILE A 78 -23.87 -37.83 -11.56
C ILE A 78 -25.23 -37.86 -10.84
N LEU A 79 -26.34 -37.77 -11.58
CA LEU A 79 -27.70 -37.82 -11.04
C LEU A 79 -28.29 -39.24 -11.02
N SER A 80 -27.53 -40.26 -11.45
CA SER A 80 -27.97 -41.64 -11.65
C SER A 80 -29.31 -41.74 -12.42
N GLN A 81 -29.46 -40.93 -13.47
CA GLN A 81 -30.67 -40.88 -14.30
C GLN A 81 -30.37 -40.58 -15.76
N ASN A 82 -31.22 -41.08 -16.66
CA ASN A 82 -31.18 -40.65 -18.05
C ASN A 82 -31.78 -39.24 -18.16
N ILE A 83 -31.02 -38.32 -18.75
CA ILE A 83 -31.47 -36.96 -19.05
C ILE A 83 -32.00 -36.95 -20.48
N GLU A 84 -33.31 -36.99 -20.62
CA GLU A 84 -33.98 -37.02 -21.92
C GLU A 84 -34.48 -35.62 -22.30
N GLU A 85 -35.13 -34.90 -21.37
CA GLU A 85 -35.57 -33.52 -21.55
C GLU A 85 -34.98 -32.57 -20.48
N LEU A 86 -34.71 -31.32 -20.89
CA LEU A 86 -34.24 -30.21 -20.05
C LEU A 86 -35.14 -29.00 -20.32
N LYS A 87 -35.60 -28.34 -19.26
CA LYS A 87 -36.47 -27.15 -19.35
C LYS A 87 -35.74 -25.93 -18.82
N ILE A 88 -35.90 -24.78 -19.50
CA ILE A 88 -35.46 -23.50 -18.94
C ILE A 88 -36.40 -23.13 -17.81
N SER A 89 -35.84 -22.97 -16.60
CA SER A 89 -36.61 -22.58 -15.41
C SER A 89 -36.37 -21.11 -15.10
N GLN A 90 -37.42 -20.42 -14.63
CA GLN A 90 -37.33 -18.99 -14.29
C GLN A 90 -36.75 -18.76 -12.89
N LYS A 91 -36.75 -19.78 -12.02
CA LYS A 91 -36.22 -19.71 -10.65
C LYS A 91 -35.64 -21.06 -10.23
N ILE A 92 -34.41 -21.05 -9.74
CA ILE A 92 -33.72 -22.21 -9.15
C ILE A 92 -33.10 -21.80 -7.81
N SER A 93 -33.21 -22.64 -6.77
CA SER A 93 -32.60 -22.40 -5.45
C SER A 93 -31.42 -23.34 -5.23
N PHE A 94 -30.26 -22.75 -4.87
CA PHE A 94 -29.02 -23.44 -4.51
C PHE A 94 -28.62 -23.15 -3.05
N GLU A 95 -29.57 -22.69 -2.22
CA GLU A 95 -29.32 -22.13 -0.88
C GLU A 95 -28.55 -23.06 0.08
N ASN A 96 -28.62 -24.37 -0.13
CA ASN A 96 -27.97 -25.38 0.72
C ASN A 96 -26.74 -26.06 0.06
N CYS A 97 -26.17 -25.47 -1.01
CA CYS A 97 -25.10 -26.10 -1.77
C CYS A 97 -23.70 -25.54 -1.49
N ILE A 98 -22.76 -26.40 -1.10
CA ILE A 98 -21.37 -26.06 -0.79
C ILE A 98 -20.44 -26.65 -1.86
N GLU A 99 -19.53 -25.88 -2.45
CA GLU A 99 -18.68 -26.35 -3.57
C GLU A 99 -17.72 -27.50 -3.19
N GLU A 100 -17.68 -28.55 -4.03
CA GLU A 100 -16.71 -29.65 -3.89
C GLU A 100 -15.31 -29.18 -4.34
N LYS A 101 -14.35 -29.12 -3.41
CA LYS A 101 -12.97 -28.70 -3.70
C LYS A 101 -12.15 -29.86 -4.30
N THR A 102 -11.63 -29.67 -5.50
CA THR A 102 -10.88 -30.71 -6.26
C THR A 102 -9.44 -30.91 -5.77
N GLU A 103 -8.80 -32.04 -6.12
CA GLU A 103 -7.41 -32.35 -5.73
C GLU A 103 -6.36 -31.34 -6.26
N VAL A 104 -6.68 -30.61 -7.33
CA VAL A 104 -5.85 -29.50 -7.83
C VAL A 104 -5.82 -28.35 -6.80
N ASP A 105 -6.92 -28.16 -6.07
CA ASP A 105 -7.02 -27.20 -4.98
C ASP A 105 -6.23 -27.66 -3.75
N LYS A 106 -6.23 -28.98 -3.44
CA LYS A 106 -5.39 -29.56 -2.38
C LYS A 106 -3.89 -29.44 -2.68
N LYS A 107 -3.47 -29.60 -3.95
CA LYS A 107 -2.06 -29.38 -4.37
C LYS A 107 -1.66 -27.89 -4.33
N LYS A 108 -2.56 -26.97 -4.70
CA LYS A 108 -2.34 -25.52 -4.51
C LYS A 108 -2.31 -25.13 -3.03
N GLU A 109 -3.09 -25.78 -2.18
CA GLU A 109 -3.12 -25.52 -0.75
C GLU A 109 -1.90 -26.10 -0.03
N ASN A 110 -1.40 -27.27 -0.45
CA ASN A 110 -0.11 -27.80 0.03
C ASN A 110 1.08 -26.97 -0.47
N LYS A 111 1.07 -26.46 -1.71
CA LYS A 111 2.04 -25.45 -2.14
C LYS A 111 1.93 -24.16 -1.33
N ARG A 112 0.72 -23.67 -1.00
CA ARG A 112 0.52 -22.51 -0.12
C ARG A 112 0.90 -22.77 1.34
N LYS A 113 0.78 -24.00 1.85
CA LYS A 113 1.19 -24.41 3.21
C LYS A 113 2.71 -24.61 3.29
N ILE A 114 3.34 -25.13 2.24
CA ILE A 114 4.81 -25.20 2.11
C ILE A 114 5.38 -23.80 1.92
N ILE A 115 4.80 -22.92 1.11
CA ILE A 115 5.17 -21.49 1.01
C ILE A 115 4.89 -20.72 2.32
N LYS A 116 3.91 -21.14 3.13
CA LYS A 116 3.70 -20.59 4.49
C LYS A 116 4.69 -21.15 5.53
N LYS A 117 5.16 -22.39 5.39
CA LYS A 117 6.22 -22.98 6.23
C LYS A 117 7.63 -22.55 5.81
N GLU A 118 7.81 -22.22 4.53
CA GLU A 118 8.95 -21.50 3.93
C GLU A 118 8.64 -20.00 3.80
N LYS A 119 7.79 -19.45 4.68
CA LYS A 119 8.06 -18.10 5.15
C LYS A 119 9.41 -18.21 5.84
N SER A 120 10.47 -17.94 5.08
CA SER A 120 11.72 -17.38 5.60
C SER A 120 11.38 -16.65 6.90
N LYS A 121 12.07 -17.00 8.00
CA LYS A 121 12.00 -16.19 9.23
C LYS A 121 12.01 -14.74 8.76
N LEU A 122 10.86 -14.07 8.90
CA LEU A 122 10.73 -12.70 8.42
C LEU A 122 11.86 -11.94 9.08
N PRO A 123 12.69 -11.18 8.33
CA PRO A 123 13.74 -10.42 8.96
C PRO A 123 13.07 -9.53 10.01
N SER A 124 13.42 -9.76 11.26
CA SER A 124 12.74 -9.13 12.38
C SER A 124 13.10 -7.66 12.37
N ILE A 125 12.10 -6.78 12.27
CA ILE A 125 12.33 -5.34 12.37
C ILE A 125 13.00 -4.99 13.70
N GLU A 126 12.70 -5.72 14.77
CA GLU A 126 13.33 -5.54 16.07
C GLU A 126 14.80 -5.98 16.09
N GLU A 127 15.18 -6.97 15.28
CA GLU A 127 16.60 -7.31 15.09
C GLU A 127 17.31 -6.24 14.26
N TYR A 128 16.63 -5.68 13.24
CA TYR A 128 17.17 -4.60 12.42
C TYR A 128 17.47 -3.34 13.23
N LYS A 129 16.54 -2.93 14.11
CA LYS A 129 16.75 -1.78 15.01
C LYS A 129 17.93 -1.95 15.97
N LYS A 130 18.32 -3.20 16.24
CA LYS A 130 19.40 -3.57 17.17
C LYS A 130 20.75 -3.78 16.50
N ILE A 131 20.86 -3.56 15.19
CA ILE A 131 22.15 -3.65 14.49
C ILE A 131 23.14 -2.68 15.15
N GLU A 132 24.32 -3.19 15.49
CA GLU A 132 25.40 -2.37 16.02
C GLU A 132 25.96 -1.50 14.89
N LEU A 133 26.03 -0.20 15.16
CA LEU A 133 26.55 0.79 14.25
C LEU A 133 27.79 1.44 14.88
N PRO A 134 28.91 1.54 14.14
CA PRO A 134 30.11 2.19 14.65
C PRO A 134 29.89 3.69 14.91
N GLN A 135 28.97 4.29 14.14
CA GLN A 135 28.57 5.69 14.26
C GLN A 135 27.07 5.78 14.01
N LYS A 136 26.36 6.58 14.83
CA LYS A 136 24.92 6.81 14.73
C LYS A 136 24.63 8.29 14.59
N HIS A 137 24.07 8.72 13.47
CA HIS A 137 23.54 10.06 13.31
C HIS A 137 22.07 10.07 13.72
N ILE A 138 21.77 10.83 14.77
CA ILE A 138 20.46 10.86 15.41
C ILE A 138 19.88 12.27 15.29
N LEU A 139 18.66 12.34 14.76
CA LEU A 139 17.87 13.56 14.68
C LEU A 139 16.69 13.46 15.66
N PRO A 140 16.70 14.20 16.78
CA PRO A 140 15.57 14.26 17.69
C PRO A 140 14.33 14.85 17.02
N LEU A 141 13.18 14.20 17.17
CA LEU A 141 11.89 14.64 16.60
C LEU A 141 10.91 15.11 17.68
N LEU A 142 10.81 14.36 18.79
CA LEU A 142 9.91 14.70 19.89
C LEU A 142 10.54 14.37 21.23
N HIS A 143 10.54 15.33 22.15
CA HIS A 143 10.93 15.10 23.54
C HIS A 143 9.84 14.35 24.29
N LEU A 144 10.18 13.19 24.85
CA LEU A 144 9.25 12.33 25.59
C LEU A 144 9.30 12.59 27.11
N GLY A 145 10.36 13.22 27.61
CA GLY A 145 10.63 13.41 29.04
C GLY A 145 11.87 12.63 29.48
N ASP A 146 12.46 12.99 30.63
CA ASP A 146 13.61 12.29 31.23
C ASP A 146 14.76 12.06 30.25
N LYS A 147 15.10 13.09 29.45
CA LYS A 147 16.13 13.03 28.39
C LYS A 147 15.83 12.02 27.28
N LYS A 148 14.65 11.43 27.20
CA LYS A 148 14.25 10.52 26.12
C LYS A 148 13.64 11.28 24.96
N TYR A 149 14.06 10.94 23.76
CA TYR A 149 13.58 11.54 22.52
C TYR A 149 13.18 10.46 21.54
N LEU A 150 11.99 10.61 20.96
CA LEU A 150 11.66 9.97 19.69
C LEU A 150 12.56 10.59 18.63
N SER A 151 13.37 9.78 17.96
CA SER A 151 14.42 10.28 17.07
C SER A 151 14.52 9.43 15.80
N LEU A 152 14.90 10.08 14.71
CA LEU A 152 15.28 9.42 13.47
C LEU A 152 16.75 8.99 13.54
N LEU A 153 17.00 7.71 13.34
CA LEU A 153 18.34 7.15 13.14
C LEU A 153 18.61 7.05 11.64
N MET A 154 19.54 7.86 11.15
CA MET A 154 19.72 8.10 9.71
C MET A 154 20.26 6.88 8.97
N GLU A 155 21.22 6.15 9.55
CA GLU A 155 21.87 4.99 8.94
C GLU A 155 20.90 3.86 8.63
N LEU A 156 19.87 3.69 9.46
CA LEU A 156 18.88 2.62 9.30
C LEU A 156 17.55 3.13 8.72
N GLY A 157 17.36 4.44 8.59
CA GLY A 157 16.08 5.01 8.14
C GLY A 157 14.91 4.58 9.03
N ILE A 158 15.10 4.59 10.35
CA ILE A 158 14.08 4.19 11.34
C ILE A 158 13.81 5.27 12.36
N ILE A 159 12.66 5.17 13.03
CA ILE A 159 12.39 5.93 14.26
C ILE A 159 12.60 5.01 15.48
N ASP A 160 13.32 5.52 16.48
CA ASP A 160 13.50 4.85 17.77
C ASP A 160 13.58 5.85 18.94
N VAL A 161 13.63 5.35 20.17
CA VAL A 161 13.81 6.15 21.38
C VAL A 161 15.27 6.15 21.81
N PHE A 162 15.82 7.33 21.97
CA PHE A 162 17.18 7.52 22.47
C PHE A 162 17.18 8.38 23.73
N GLU A 163 18.06 8.07 24.67
CA GLU A 163 18.38 8.94 25.78
C GLU A 163 19.47 9.93 25.34
N LEU A 164 19.09 11.20 25.20
CA LEU A 164 19.92 12.25 24.63
C LEU A 164 20.00 13.44 25.59
N ALA A 165 21.18 14.03 25.71
CA ALA A 165 21.39 15.21 26.55
C ALA A 165 20.81 16.50 25.96
N LEU A 166 20.62 16.56 24.64
CA LEU A 166 20.24 17.75 23.89
C LEU A 166 19.15 17.41 22.87
N SER A 167 18.32 18.41 22.53
CA SER A 167 17.28 18.32 21.50
C SER A 167 17.78 18.64 20.09
N SER A 168 19.10 18.70 19.89
CA SER A 168 19.72 19.01 18.60
C SER A 168 20.24 17.74 17.92
N PRO A 169 20.43 17.75 16.59
CA PRO A 169 21.06 16.63 15.90
C PRO A 169 22.44 16.32 16.50
N LEU A 170 22.80 15.05 16.54
CA LEU A 170 24.03 14.58 17.14
C LEU A 170 24.55 13.31 16.47
N VAL A 171 25.84 13.05 16.71
CA VAL A 171 26.51 11.81 16.37
C VAL A 171 26.86 11.08 17.66
N MET A 172 26.49 9.81 17.76
CA MET A 172 27.03 8.90 18.78
C MET A 172 28.12 8.04 18.17
N ARG A 173 29.32 8.06 18.77
CA ARG A 173 30.47 7.27 18.36
C ARG A 173 31.28 6.88 19.59
N ASP A 174 31.63 5.61 19.73
CA ASP A 174 32.48 5.11 20.83
C ASP A 174 32.01 5.57 22.23
N ASN A 175 30.68 5.55 22.48
CA ASN A 175 30.02 6.07 23.69
C ASN A 175 30.18 7.57 23.97
N GLN A 176 30.67 8.35 23.01
CA GLN A 176 30.68 9.80 23.04
C GLN A 176 29.54 10.38 22.19
N THR A 177 28.93 11.45 22.69
CA THR A 177 27.88 12.19 21.99
C THR A 177 28.43 13.54 21.54
N ILE A 178 28.41 13.77 20.24
CA ILE A 178 28.98 14.96 19.60
C ILE A 178 27.86 15.72 18.89
N PRO A 179 27.69 17.03 19.11
CA PRO A 179 26.74 17.85 18.35
C PRO A 179 26.98 17.74 16.84
N TYR A 180 25.90 17.53 16.07
CA TYR A 180 25.95 17.42 14.62
C TYR A 180 25.25 18.61 13.99
N LYS A 181 25.92 19.29 13.06
CA LYS A 181 25.32 20.38 12.29
C LYS A 181 24.96 19.86 10.91
N ILE A 182 23.66 19.76 10.65
CA ILE A 182 23.13 19.42 9.32
C ILE A 182 23.51 20.54 8.35
N LYS A 183 24.11 20.18 7.21
CA LYS A 183 24.53 21.15 6.18
C LYS A 183 23.42 21.39 5.17
N ASP A 184 22.77 20.31 4.74
CA ASP A 184 21.66 20.29 3.82
C ASP A 184 20.47 19.53 4.44
N MET A 185 19.33 20.21 4.57
CA MET A 185 18.11 19.62 5.10
C MET A 185 17.38 18.75 4.06
N ARG A 186 17.67 18.90 2.77
CA ARG A 186 16.98 18.19 1.70
C ARG A 186 17.02 16.66 1.87
N PRO A 187 18.17 16.01 2.15
CA PRO A 187 18.20 14.57 2.37
C PRO A 187 17.45 14.11 3.63
N ILE A 188 17.40 14.98 4.65
CA ILE A 188 16.60 14.74 5.86
C ILE A 188 15.11 14.72 5.50
N TYR A 189 14.64 15.69 4.72
CA TYR A 189 13.26 15.72 4.25
C TYR A 189 12.91 14.53 3.35
N THR A 190 13.84 14.09 2.50
CA THR A 190 13.68 12.86 1.71
C THR A 190 13.42 11.65 2.61
N ILE A 191 14.24 11.42 3.64
CA ILE A 191 14.06 10.27 4.56
C ILE A 191 12.76 10.40 5.36
N LEU A 192 12.48 11.58 5.93
CA LEU A 192 11.24 11.79 6.70
C LEU A 192 9.99 11.55 5.86
N SER A 193 10.03 11.92 4.58
CA SER A 193 8.91 11.77 3.66
C SER A 193 8.60 10.31 3.35
N MET A 194 9.55 9.37 3.49
CA MET A 194 9.30 7.95 3.28
C MET A 194 8.41 7.30 4.35
N PHE A 195 8.37 7.87 5.56
CA PHE A 195 7.58 7.31 6.65
C PHE A 195 6.10 7.55 6.42
N LYS A 196 5.44 6.61 5.75
CA LYS A 196 3.99 6.66 5.54
C LYS A 196 3.25 5.70 6.43
N LEU A 197 2.08 6.10 6.89
CA LEU A 197 1.18 5.21 7.61
C LEU A 197 0.41 4.34 6.61
N ASP A 198 0.54 3.03 6.74
CA ASP A 198 -0.28 2.10 5.98
C ASP A 198 -1.74 2.20 6.45
N THR A 199 -2.66 2.38 5.52
CA THR A 199 -4.08 2.60 5.84
C THR A 199 -4.82 1.32 6.28
N HIS A 200 -4.26 0.14 6.01
CA HIS A 200 -4.85 -1.14 6.39
C HIS A 200 -4.33 -1.64 7.74
N TYR A 201 -3.01 -1.61 7.93
CA TYR A 201 -2.35 -2.01 9.18
C TYR A 201 -2.30 -0.89 10.21
N LEU A 202 -2.61 0.35 9.81
CA LEU A 202 -2.60 1.55 10.66
C LEU A 202 -1.28 1.71 11.45
N SER A 203 -0.18 1.35 10.80
CA SER A 203 1.18 1.34 11.36
C SER A 203 2.22 1.48 10.25
N ASN A 204 3.48 1.67 10.65
CA ASN A 204 4.64 1.61 9.76
C ASN A 204 5.77 0.88 10.47
N PRO A 205 6.19 -0.32 10.02
CA PRO A 205 7.24 -1.10 10.68
C PRO A 205 8.52 -0.33 11.00
N PHE A 206 8.96 0.58 10.12
CA PHE A 206 10.21 1.34 10.28
C PHE A 206 10.09 2.49 11.26
N SER A 207 8.87 2.89 11.63
CA SER A 207 8.62 4.02 12.54
C SER A 207 7.62 3.71 13.64
N THR A 208 7.30 2.43 13.83
CA THR A 208 6.47 1.93 14.93
C THR A 208 7.37 1.44 16.04
N ILE A 209 7.17 1.95 17.24
CA ILE A 209 7.93 1.59 18.44
C ILE A 209 6.97 1.29 19.59
N ASN A 210 7.41 0.43 20.50
CA ASN A 210 6.68 0.17 21.74
C ASN A 210 7.30 0.98 22.87
N ILE A 211 6.52 1.86 23.48
CA ILE A 211 6.93 2.61 24.66
C ILE A 211 5.96 2.29 25.78
N ASN A 212 6.47 1.71 26.87
CA ASN A 212 5.69 1.37 28.06
C ASN A 212 4.42 0.54 27.77
N GLY A 213 4.48 -0.35 26.77
CA GLY A 213 3.36 -1.20 26.38
C GLY A 213 2.41 -0.61 25.33
N GLU A 214 2.59 0.66 24.93
CA GLU A 214 1.81 1.30 23.87
C GLU A 214 2.64 1.36 22.57
N ASN A 215 2.03 0.98 21.44
CA ASN A 215 2.65 1.20 20.14
C ASN A 215 2.35 2.60 19.61
N ILE A 216 3.39 3.20 19.07
CA ILE A 216 3.40 4.56 18.56
C ILE A 216 4.01 4.50 17.18
N SER A 217 3.25 4.93 16.17
CA SER A 217 3.68 4.98 14.77
C SER A 217 3.91 6.42 14.34
N PHE A 218 5.14 6.78 14.02
CA PHE A 218 5.44 8.06 13.39
C PHE A 218 5.19 8.00 11.88
N PHE A 219 4.62 9.05 11.29
CA PHE A 219 4.46 9.16 9.85
C PHE A 219 4.36 10.62 9.39
N THR A 220 4.57 10.83 8.09
CA THR A 220 4.36 12.10 7.41
C THR A 220 3.22 11.99 6.41
N ALA A 221 2.43 13.05 6.27
CA ALA A 221 1.36 13.12 5.28
C ALA A 221 1.06 14.56 4.88
N LEU A 222 0.66 14.78 3.63
CA LEU A 222 0.06 16.02 3.17
C LEU A 222 -1.29 16.20 3.83
N TYR A 223 -1.52 17.40 4.36
CA TYR A 223 -2.76 17.71 5.03
C TYR A 223 -3.21 19.14 4.74
N ASN A 224 -4.53 19.33 4.77
CA ASN A 224 -5.16 20.65 4.76
C ASN A 224 -6.14 20.75 5.92
N ASP A 225 -6.02 21.81 6.71
CA ASP A 225 -6.94 22.06 7.80
C ASP A 225 -8.32 22.48 7.26
N LEU A 226 -9.39 21.86 7.76
CA LEU A 226 -10.76 22.17 7.38
C LEU A 226 -11.44 22.99 8.47
N GLU A 227 -11.36 22.51 9.72
CA GLU A 227 -12.12 23.02 10.85
C GLU A 227 -11.40 22.79 12.18
N VAL A 228 -11.45 23.78 13.09
CA VAL A 228 -11.10 23.58 14.50
C VAL A 228 -12.34 23.15 15.24
N LEU A 229 -12.28 22.01 15.93
CA LEU A 229 -13.41 21.45 16.65
C LEU A 229 -13.41 21.91 18.11
N SER A 230 -12.79 21.14 19.00
CA SER A 230 -12.85 21.36 20.44
C SER A 230 -11.52 21.04 21.12
N GLN A 231 -11.36 21.51 22.35
CA GLN A 231 -10.26 21.06 23.19
C GLN A 231 -10.48 19.60 23.59
N PHE A 232 -9.42 18.80 23.47
CA PHE A 232 -9.43 17.38 23.76
C PHE A 232 -8.25 17.07 24.69
N THR A 233 -8.51 16.26 25.72
CA THR A 233 -7.43 15.74 26.57
C THR A 233 -7.14 14.32 26.11
N THR A 234 -5.95 14.11 25.56
CA THR A 234 -5.44 12.78 25.23
C THR A 234 -4.32 12.42 26.21
N GLU A 235 -4.18 11.14 26.49
CA GLU A 235 -3.03 10.61 27.22
C GLU A 235 -2.04 10.07 26.19
N LEU A 236 -0.86 10.68 26.14
CA LEU A 236 0.26 10.21 25.34
C LEU A 236 1.43 9.96 26.28
N LEU A 237 1.99 8.74 26.27
CA LEU A 237 3.20 8.42 27.03
C LEU A 237 3.06 8.74 28.53
N GLN A 238 1.91 8.37 29.12
CA GLN A 238 1.58 8.61 30.53
C GLN A 238 1.50 10.10 30.93
N LYS A 239 1.39 11.00 29.95
CA LYS A 239 1.15 12.43 30.15
C LYS A 239 -0.20 12.81 29.58
N ASN A 240 -1.00 13.51 30.38
CA ASN A 240 -2.23 14.13 29.92
C ASN A 240 -1.90 15.42 29.16
N LEU A 241 -2.11 15.39 27.85
CA LEU A 241 -1.91 16.52 26.96
C LEU A 241 -3.27 17.14 26.63
N LYS A 242 -3.40 18.44 26.91
CA LYS A 242 -4.52 19.24 26.43
C LYS A 242 -4.17 19.76 25.04
N LEU A 243 -4.80 19.19 24.03
CA LEU A 243 -4.63 19.54 22.62
C LEU A 243 -5.95 20.04 22.05
N ILE A 244 -5.90 20.62 20.87
CA ILE A 244 -7.08 21.03 20.12
C ILE A 244 -7.31 20.00 19.03
N LYS A 245 -8.55 19.54 18.91
CA LYS A 245 -8.97 18.63 17.87
C LYS A 245 -9.27 19.44 16.60
N HIS A 246 -8.69 19.01 15.50
CA HIS A 246 -8.90 19.58 14.16
C HIS A 246 -9.46 18.51 13.26
N LYS A 247 -10.37 18.91 12.37
CA LYS A 247 -10.75 18.11 11.21
C LYS A 247 -9.86 18.53 10.05
N VAL A 248 -9.15 17.57 9.48
CA VAL A 248 -8.22 17.80 8.37
C VAL A 248 -8.50 16.85 7.22
N ARG A 249 -8.03 17.22 6.03
CA ARG A 249 -8.04 16.37 4.85
C ARG A 249 -6.64 15.85 4.59
N LEU A 250 -6.43 14.54 4.73
CA LEU A 250 -5.25 13.85 4.23
C LEU A 250 -5.50 13.29 2.84
N PHE A 251 -4.44 12.88 2.15
CA PHE A 251 -4.52 12.24 0.84
C PHE A 251 -4.00 10.82 0.94
N THR A 252 -4.67 9.89 0.27
CA THR A 252 -4.28 8.47 0.23
C THR A 252 -3.91 8.07 -1.18
N VAL A 253 -2.85 7.27 -1.31
CA VAL A 253 -2.39 6.70 -2.58
C VAL A 253 -2.26 5.19 -2.45
N ASN A 254 -2.79 4.47 -3.44
CA ASN A 254 -2.63 3.02 -3.55
C ASN A 254 -1.77 2.61 -4.75
N MET A 255 -1.30 1.36 -4.73
CA MET A 255 -0.43 0.80 -5.77
C MET A 255 -1.04 0.74 -7.18
N LYS A 256 -2.35 1.00 -7.33
CA LYS A 256 -3.04 1.10 -8.63
C LYS A 256 -3.17 2.54 -9.12
N GLY A 257 -2.55 3.50 -8.45
CA GLY A 257 -2.62 4.93 -8.79
C GLY A 257 -3.93 5.58 -8.34
N GLY A 258 -4.69 4.93 -7.46
CA GLY A 258 -5.86 5.54 -6.84
C GLY A 258 -5.42 6.60 -5.85
N PHE A 259 -5.85 7.84 -6.06
CA PHE A 259 -5.60 8.98 -5.19
C PHE A 259 -6.92 9.49 -4.64
N ARG A 260 -7.07 9.58 -3.32
CA ARG A 260 -8.31 10.02 -2.69
C ARG A 260 -8.06 10.88 -1.46
N PRO A 261 -8.73 12.04 -1.33
CA PRO A 261 -8.77 12.76 -0.06
C PRO A 261 -9.59 11.99 0.97
N VAL A 262 -9.15 12.00 2.22
CA VAL A 262 -9.83 11.41 3.38
C VAL A 262 -9.87 12.45 4.48
N GLU A 263 -11.05 12.70 5.02
CA GLU A 263 -11.20 13.58 6.17
C GLU A 263 -10.97 12.79 7.46
N ILE A 264 -10.07 13.27 8.31
CA ILE A 264 -9.72 12.65 9.58
C ILE A 264 -9.68 13.70 10.68
N GLU A 265 -9.81 13.24 11.93
CA GLU A 265 -9.56 14.07 13.10
C GLU A 265 -8.10 13.91 13.54
N ILE A 266 -7.44 15.02 13.81
CA ILE A 266 -6.11 15.06 14.42
C ILE A 266 -6.14 15.93 15.67
N LEU A 267 -5.13 15.75 16.52
CA LEU A 267 -4.88 16.56 17.70
C LEU A 267 -3.62 17.40 17.46
N ASN A 268 -3.69 18.72 17.60
CA ASN A 268 -2.53 19.60 17.51
C ASN A 268 -2.57 20.70 18.59
N SER A 269 -1.52 21.50 18.70
CA SER A 269 -1.42 22.58 19.68
C SER A 269 -1.95 23.93 19.20
N LYS A 270 -2.40 24.02 17.93
CA LYS A 270 -2.78 25.28 17.28
C LYS A 270 -4.27 25.54 17.46
N ASN A 271 -4.65 26.77 17.83
CA ASN A 271 -6.06 27.19 17.90
C ASN A 271 -6.59 27.73 16.56
N THR A 272 -5.77 27.71 15.52
CA THR A 272 -6.04 28.39 14.24
C THR A 272 -5.98 27.41 13.09
N ILE A 273 -6.77 27.67 12.06
CA ILE A 273 -6.74 26.95 10.79
C ILE A 273 -5.74 27.64 9.87
N ASP A 274 -4.83 26.89 9.27
CA ASP A 274 -3.98 27.42 8.21
C ASP A 274 -4.50 26.97 6.83
N LYS A 275 -5.61 27.60 6.41
CA LYS A 275 -6.29 27.24 5.16
C LYS A 275 -5.40 27.52 3.95
N ASN A 276 -5.43 26.61 2.99
CA ASN A 276 -4.86 26.77 1.65
C ASN A 276 -3.33 26.80 1.58
N ASN A 277 -2.62 26.43 2.65
CA ASN A 277 -1.19 26.16 2.56
C ASN A 277 -0.94 24.69 2.22
N VAL A 278 0.14 24.43 1.47
CA VAL A 278 0.59 23.07 1.13
C VAL A 278 1.55 22.63 2.23
N ARG A 279 1.05 21.84 3.18
CA ARG A 279 1.81 21.42 4.37
C ARG A 279 1.94 19.90 4.43
N VAL A 280 3.10 19.44 4.89
CA VAL A 280 3.35 18.05 5.27
C VAL A 280 3.37 18.00 6.78
N GLY A 281 2.43 17.30 7.39
CA GLY A 281 2.39 17.12 8.83
C GLY A 281 3.32 15.99 9.25
N LEU A 282 3.96 16.17 10.40
CA LEU A 282 4.66 15.12 11.14
C LEU A 282 3.72 14.65 12.22
N PHE A 283 3.29 13.39 12.14
CA PHE A 283 2.26 12.83 13.00
C PHE A 283 2.77 11.64 13.79
N ILE A 284 2.15 11.45 14.94
CA ILE A 284 2.20 10.23 15.72
C ILE A 284 0.80 9.65 15.78
N LYS A 285 0.66 8.36 15.50
CA LYS A 285 -0.55 7.59 15.80
C LYS A 285 -0.29 6.67 16.99
N ASN A 286 -1.16 6.70 17.99
CA ASN A 286 -1.13 5.75 19.11
C ASN A 286 -2.11 4.56 18.91
N ASP A 287 -2.04 3.58 19.80
CA ASP A 287 -2.93 2.40 19.81
C ASP A 287 -4.40 2.77 20.09
N LYS A 288 -4.65 3.87 20.81
CA LYS A 288 -6.01 4.40 21.07
C LYS A 288 -6.67 4.95 19.80
N GLY A 289 -5.90 5.15 18.72
CA GLY A 289 -6.37 5.66 17.45
C GLY A 289 -6.20 7.16 17.27
N ASP A 290 -5.69 7.87 18.28
CA ASP A 290 -5.44 9.30 18.19
C ASP A 290 -4.28 9.56 17.23
N ILE A 291 -4.45 10.56 16.36
CA ILE A 291 -3.41 11.08 15.47
C ILE A 291 -3.00 12.45 16.00
N ILE A 292 -1.78 12.56 16.48
CA ILE A 292 -1.23 13.75 17.12
C ILE A 292 -0.20 14.38 16.19
N GLN A 293 -0.41 15.64 15.83
CA GLN A 293 0.56 16.42 15.06
C GLN A 293 1.67 16.91 15.99
N ILE A 294 2.91 16.53 15.68
CA ILE A 294 4.11 16.92 16.44
C ILE A 294 4.93 18.00 15.72
N GLY A 295 4.63 18.25 14.45
CA GLY A 295 5.25 19.30 13.64
C GLY A 295 4.66 19.36 12.24
N ASP A 296 5.16 20.28 11.42
CA ASP A 296 4.86 20.35 10.00
C ASP A 296 5.97 21.03 9.20
N LEU A 297 5.99 20.75 7.90
CA LEU A 297 6.80 21.42 6.90
C LEU A 297 5.89 22.23 5.99
N ASN A 298 6.22 23.51 5.77
CA ASN A 298 5.56 24.30 4.74
C ASN A 298 6.17 23.95 3.38
N LEU A 299 5.64 22.90 2.74
CA LEU A 299 6.14 22.38 1.48
C LEU A 299 6.02 23.41 0.34
N GLY A 300 5.00 24.28 0.38
CA GLY A 300 4.87 25.38 -0.59
C GLY A 300 6.04 26.36 -0.52
N GLU A 301 6.41 26.83 0.68
CA GLU A 301 7.57 27.70 0.87
C GLU A 301 8.90 27.01 0.54
N LEU A 302 9.06 25.74 0.95
CA LEU A 302 10.27 24.98 0.65
C LEU A 302 10.46 24.79 -0.86
N HIS A 303 9.35 24.62 -1.59
CA HIS A 303 9.35 24.53 -3.04
C HIS A 303 9.80 25.85 -3.68
N GLU A 304 9.20 26.98 -3.27
CA GLU A 304 9.59 28.31 -3.79
C GLU A 304 11.07 28.63 -3.57
N LYS A 305 11.62 28.22 -2.42
CA LYS A 305 13.04 28.40 -2.08
C LYS A 305 13.95 27.34 -2.71
N ASN A 306 13.39 26.40 -3.48
CA ASN A 306 14.10 25.24 -4.05
C ASN A 306 14.88 24.46 -2.98
N LEU A 307 14.39 24.40 -1.74
CA LEU A 307 15.01 23.64 -0.65
C LEU A 307 14.51 22.18 -0.66
N PHE A 308 13.21 22.01 -0.87
CA PHE A 308 12.56 20.72 -1.05
C PHE A 308 11.22 20.91 -1.75
N THR A 309 11.05 20.25 -2.89
CA THR A 309 9.96 20.47 -3.83
C THR A 309 8.82 19.47 -3.64
N ILE A 310 7.70 19.76 -4.31
CA ILE A 310 6.50 18.92 -4.24
C ILE A 310 6.74 17.59 -4.95
N ASN A 311 7.42 17.62 -6.10
CA ASN A 311 7.82 16.41 -6.82
C ASN A 311 8.74 15.57 -5.92
N GLU A 312 9.81 16.15 -5.36
CA GLU A 312 10.72 15.43 -4.46
C GLU A 312 9.97 14.79 -3.28
N TYR A 313 9.00 15.49 -2.68
CA TYR A 313 8.15 14.92 -1.65
C TYR A 313 7.37 13.70 -2.13
N ILE A 314 6.69 13.79 -3.28
CA ILE A 314 5.87 12.69 -3.84
C ILE A 314 6.76 11.48 -4.12
N TYR A 315 7.90 11.68 -4.79
CA TYR A 315 8.84 10.62 -5.11
C TYR A 315 9.41 9.95 -3.85
N SER A 316 9.84 10.75 -2.88
CA SER A 316 10.33 10.23 -1.58
C SER A 316 9.25 9.46 -0.84
N SER A 317 8.01 9.96 -0.87
CA SER A 317 6.85 9.37 -0.20
C SER A 317 6.48 8.01 -0.75
N LEU A 318 6.58 7.84 -2.07
CA LEU A 318 6.20 6.62 -2.77
C LEU A 318 7.35 5.60 -2.84
N TYR A 319 8.56 5.96 -2.41
CA TYR A 319 9.69 5.02 -2.31
C TYR A 319 9.31 3.76 -1.52
N ILE A 320 8.54 3.92 -0.43
CA ILE A 320 8.11 2.82 0.44
C ILE A 320 7.22 1.80 -0.31
N MET A 321 6.60 2.19 -1.41
CA MET A 321 5.75 1.32 -2.24
C MET A 321 6.56 0.57 -3.31
N LYS A 322 7.86 0.91 -3.50
CA LYS A 322 8.75 0.35 -4.52
C LYS A 322 8.18 0.39 -5.94
N ILE A 323 7.52 1.49 -6.28
CA ILE A 323 7.01 1.74 -7.64
C ILE A 323 8.07 2.53 -8.39
N ASP A 324 8.51 2.00 -9.54
CA ASP A 324 9.48 2.62 -10.45
C ASP A 324 8.82 3.16 -11.73
N ASP A 325 7.51 3.01 -11.89
CA ASP A 325 6.78 3.41 -13.10
C ASP A 325 6.54 4.93 -13.16
N TYR A 326 7.17 5.59 -14.14
CA TYR A 326 7.01 7.02 -14.39
C TYR A 326 5.54 7.43 -14.57
N THR A 327 4.76 6.62 -15.30
CA THR A 327 3.35 6.94 -15.56
C THR A 327 2.50 6.92 -14.29
N PHE A 328 2.91 6.10 -13.31
CA PHE A 328 2.31 6.12 -11.98
C PHE A 328 2.58 7.46 -11.28
N PHE A 329 3.83 7.91 -11.27
CA PHE A 329 4.22 9.17 -10.62
C PHE A 329 3.52 10.38 -11.26
N ASP A 330 3.57 10.51 -12.58
CA ASP A 330 2.90 11.58 -13.33
C ASP A 330 1.41 11.63 -12.98
N ASN A 331 0.73 10.47 -12.99
CA ASN A 331 -0.68 10.38 -12.62
C ASN A 331 -0.96 10.82 -11.16
N ILE A 332 -0.07 10.51 -10.20
CA ILE A 332 -0.22 10.97 -8.81
C ILE A 332 0.03 12.47 -8.70
N VAL A 333 1.08 13.00 -9.35
CA VAL A 333 1.40 14.43 -9.39
C VAL A 333 0.24 15.21 -9.97
N MET A 334 -0.29 14.80 -11.13
CA MET A 334 -1.42 15.45 -11.78
C MET A 334 -2.70 15.40 -10.94
N LYS A 335 -2.97 14.29 -10.25
CA LYS A 335 -4.12 14.20 -9.32
C LYS A 335 -3.94 15.11 -8.11
N LEU A 336 -2.74 15.20 -7.53
CA LEU A 336 -2.45 16.11 -6.43
C LEU A 336 -2.59 17.57 -6.86
N LEU A 337 -2.05 17.93 -8.03
CA LEU A 337 -2.16 19.26 -8.60
C LEU A 337 -3.62 19.69 -8.74
N ASN A 338 -4.43 18.87 -9.41
CA ASN A 338 -5.84 19.19 -9.69
C ASN A 338 -6.73 19.18 -8.44
N SER A 339 -6.45 18.28 -7.48
CA SER A 339 -7.29 18.13 -6.30
C SER A 339 -6.94 19.10 -5.18
N TYR A 340 -5.67 19.51 -5.07
CA TYR A 340 -5.16 20.25 -3.93
C TYR A 340 -4.35 21.49 -4.31
N ILE A 341 -3.24 21.35 -5.04
CA ILE A 341 -2.29 22.47 -5.24
C ILE A 341 -2.93 23.64 -6.01
N ALA A 342 -3.65 23.36 -7.11
CA ALA A 342 -4.30 24.38 -7.92
C ALA A 342 -5.37 25.19 -7.16
N LYS A 343 -5.87 24.65 -6.05
CA LYS A 343 -6.88 25.26 -5.17
C LYS A 343 -6.25 25.93 -3.93
N SER A 344 -4.93 25.87 -3.79
CA SER A 344 -4.18 26.40 -2.66
C SER A 344 -3.61 27.79 -2.96
N ASN A 345 -3.01 28.45 -1.95
CA ASN A 345 -2.27 29.70 -2.10
C ASN A 345 -1.04 29.57 -3.02
N TYR A 346 -0.65 28.34 -3.34
CA TYR A 346 0.49 28.00 -4.19
C TYR A 346 0.06 27.57 -5.59
N SER A 347 -1.11 27.98 -6.06
CA SER A 347 -1.59 27.68 -7.44
C SER A 347 -0.58 28.13 -8.51
N LYS A 348 0.16 29.22 -8.27
CA LYS A 348 1.27 29.69 -9.11
C LYS A 348 2.40 28.68 -9.29
N LEU A 349 2.59 27.74 -8.35
CA LEU A 349 3.59 26.67 -8.44
C LEU A 349 3.20 25.56 -9.41
N THR A 350 1.93 25.49 -9.84
CA THR A 350 1.44 24.41 -10.73
C THR A 350 2.31 24.30 -11.98
N LYS A 351 2.71 25.42 -12.57
CA LYS A 351 3.58 25.43 -13.75
C LYS A 351 4.96 24.87 -13.44
N ASP A 352 5.61 25.31 -12.36
CA ASP A 352 6.94 24.82 -11.97
C ASP A 352 6.92 23.31 -11.64
N ILE A 353 5.87 22.84 -10.96
CA ILE A 353 5.68 21.41 -10.64
C ILE A 353 5.57 20.58 -11.92
N ILE A 354 4.83 21.05 -12.93
CA ILE A 354 4.69 20.36 -14.22
C ILE A 354 6.01 20.40 -14.99
N GLU A 355 6.69 21.55 -15.05
CA GLU A 355 7.98 21.66 -15.74
C GLU A 355 9.02 20.71 -15.13
N ARG A 356 9.08 20.63 -13.80
CA ARG A 356 9.93 19.69 -13.07
C ARG A 356 9.56 18.24 -13.32
N GLU A 357 8.27 17.93 -13.40
CA GLU A 357 7.81 16.58 -13.74
C GLU A 357 8.20 16.21 -15.18
N THR A 358 8.07 17.13 -16.13
CA THR A 358 8.48 16.87 -17.52
C THR A 358 10.00 16.72 -17.69
N ASN A 359 10.79 17.25 -16.74
CA ASN A 359 12.24 17.17 -16.76
C ASN A 359 12.83 16.65 -15.44
N ILE A 360 12.43 15.43 -15.06
CA ILE A 360 12.84 14.82 -13.79
C ILE A 360 14.36 14.70 -13.62
N ASN A 361 15.11 14.56 -14.71
CA ASN A 361 16.56 14.33 -14.68
C ASN A 361 17.35 15.44 -14.00
N TYR A 362 16.88 16.68 -14.13
CA TYR A 362 17.52 17.82 -13.49
C TYR A 362 16.75 18.32 -12.26
N SER A 363 15.53 17.83 -12.06
CA SER A 363 14.60 18.37 -11.08
C SER A 363 14.56 17.59 -9.77
N ILE A 364 15.04 16.34 -9.76
CA ILE A 364 15.03 15.43 -8.61
C ILE A 364 16.47 14.97 -8.31
N PRO A 365 17.15 15.57 -7.32
CA PRO A 365 18.57 15.34 -7.03
C PRO A 365 18.95 13.93 -6.59
N PHE A 366 17.95 13.12 -6.20
CA PHE A 366 18.15 11.72 -5.79
C PHE A 366 17.66 10.74 -6.86
N MET A 367 17.48 11.18 -8.10
CA MET A 367 17.18 10.30 -9.24
C MET A 367 18.49 9.88 -9.91
N ILE A 368 18.69 8.56 -10.10
CA ILE A 368 19.91 7.97 -10.68
C ILE A 368 19.78 7.87 -12.20
N SER A 369 18.68 7.32 -12.70
CA SER A 369 18.42 7.21 -14.14
C SER A 369 16.94 7.12 -14.47
N ASN A 370 16.57 7.57 -15.66
CA ASN A 370 15.26 7.35 -16.27
C ASN A 370 15.43 6.60 -17.59
N THR A 371 14.81 5.42 -17.71
CA THR A 371 14.84 4.60 -18.93
C THR A 371 13.41 4.31 -19.41
N GLY A 372 12.93 5.09 -20.36
CA GLY A 372 11.58 4.95 -20.91
C GLY A 372 10.51 5.27 -19.87
N ASN A 373 9.76 4.25 -19.43
CA ASN A 373 8.71 4.39 -18.42
C ASN A 373 9.20 4.08 -16.99
N LYS A 374 10.50 3.90 -16.77
CA LYS A 374 11.05 3.56 -15.46
C LYS A 374 11.96 4.64 -14.91
N VAL A 375 11.73 5.02 -13.66
CA VAL A 375 12.60 5.92 -12.91
C VAL A 375 13.27 5.16 -11.78
N ILE A 376 14.60 5.28 -11.71
CA ILE A 376 15.42 4.69 -10.67
C ILE A 376 15.86 5.81 -9.72
N PHE A 377 15.47 5.69 -8.46
CA PHE A 377 15.88 6.61 -7.39
C PHE A 377 17.02 6.02 -6.58
N ALA A 378 17.89 6.89 -6.09
CA ALA A 378 18.83 6.59 -5.05
C ALA A 378 18.11 6.14 -3.78
N HIS A 379 18.71 5.20 -3.07
CA HIS A 379 18.24 4.86 -1.75
C HIS A 379 18.35 6.10 -0.83
N PRO A 380 17.30 6.51 -0.10
CA PRO A 380 17.34 7.75 0.68
C PRO A 380 18.44 7.81 1.74
N ILE A 381 18.75 6.68 2.39
CA ILE A 381 19.92 6.55 3.28
C ILE A 381 21.24 6.84 2.54
N LEU A 382 21.42 6.32 1.31
CA LEU A 382 22.63 6.59 0.52
C LEU A 382 22.68 8.04 0.04
N PHE A 383 21.55 8.61 -0.36
CA PHE A 383 21.46 10.02 -0.73
C PHE A 383 21.86 10.92 0.45
N TRP A 384 21.33 10.67 1.64
CA TRP A 384 21.74 11.36 2.85
C TRP A 384 23.22 11.17 3.14
N TYR A 385 23.72 9.93 3.16
CA TYR A 385 25.11 9.66 3.50
C TYR A 385 26.08 10.38 2.55
N SER A 386 25.76 10.39 1.26
CA SER A 386 26.55 11.06 0.23
C SER A 386 26.61 12.58 0.46
N ARG A 387 25.45 13.20 0.70
CA ARG A 387 25.34 14.65 0.84
C ARG A 387 25.85 15.16 2.19
N GLU A 388 25.49 14.49 3.26
CA GLU A 388 25.74 14.96 4.63
C GLU A 388 27.07 14.45 5.20
N VAL A 389 27.40 13.17 4.99
CA VAL A 389 28.60 12.55 5.57
C VAL A 389 29.81 12.68 4.65
N LEU A 390 29.66 12.33 3.38
CA LEU A 390 30.75 12.39 2.40
C LEU A 390 30.90 13.76 1.74
N ASN A 391 29.88 14.62 1.83
CA ASN A 391 29.87 15.94 1.23
C ASN A 391 30.12 15.91 -0.29
N THR A 392 29.50 14.94 -0.97
CA THR A 392 29.57 14.76 -2.43
C THR A 392 28.19 14.85 -3.05
N GLU A 393 28.15 15.25 -4.32
CA GLU A 393 26.92 15.27 -5.10
C GLU A 393 26.51 13.90 -5.64
N GLU A 394 27.51 13.06 -5.89
CA GLU A 394 27.34 11.71 -6.43
C GLU A 394 26.86 10.75 -5.35
N ILE A 395 25.92 9.88 -5.71
CA ILE A 395 25.44 8.84 -4.79
C ILE A 395 26.56 7.83 -4.58
N CYS A 396 26.90 7.53 -3.33
CA CYS A 396 27.96 6.58 -3.04
C CYS A 396 27.56 5.15 -3.42
N GLU A 397 28.41 4.51 -4.22
CA GLU A 397 28.24 3.13 -4.72
C GLU A 397 29.19 2.13 -4.06
N ASP A 398 30.18 2.61 -3.30
CA ASP A 398 31.05 1.80 -2.43
C ASP A 398 31.33 2.57 -1.13
N CYS A 399 30.39 2.49 -0.18
CA CYS A 399 30.44 3.19 1.10
C CYS A 399 29.83 2.35 2.23
N PRO A 400 30.20 2.60 3.50
CA PRO A 400 29.68 1.84 4.64
C PRO A 400 28.15 1.79 4.73
N ALA A 401 27.46 2.82 4.25
CA ALA A 401 26.00 2.92 4.28
C ALA A 401 25.28 1.92 3.35
N ILE A 402 25.98 1.29 2.41
CA ILE A 402 25.38 0.34 1.45
C ILE A 402 24.84 -0.90 2.13
N GLU A 403 25.53 -1.41 3.14
CA GLU A 403 25.05 -2.57 3.89
C GLU A 403 23.70 -2.25 4.55
N TYR A 404 23.59 -1.07 5.16
CA TYR A 404 22.37 -0.64 5.84
C TYR A 404 21.21 -0.37 4.87
N ALA A 405 21.50 0.26 3.73
CA ALA A 405 20.54 0.49 2.66
C ALA A 405 20.01 -0.82 2.05
N ASN A 406 20.91 -1.76 1.74
CA ASN A 406 20.53 -3.09 1.25
C ASN A 406 19.69 -3.86 2.27
N LYS A 407 20.02 -3.72 3.56
CA LYS A 407 19.27 -4.36 4.64
C LYS A 407 17.88 -3.75 4.82
N PHE A 408 17.77 -2.42 4.74
CA PHE A 408 16.49 -1.72 4.73
C PHE A 408 15.60 -2.24 3.62
N ASP A 409 16.12 -2.30 2.39
CA ASP A 409 15.39 -2.79 1.22
C ASP A 409 15.01 -4.27 1.32
N GLN A 410 15.88 -5.11 1.88
CA GLN A 410 15.55 -6.51 2.15
C GLN A 410 14.30 -6.62 3.06
N ILE A 411 14.25 -5.82 4.12
CA ILE A 411 13.14 -5.80 5.08
C ILE A 411 11.89 -5.21 4.44
N LEU A 412 12.02 -4.07 3.76
CA LEU A 412 10.91 -3.42 3.08
C LEU A 412 10.24 -4.37 2.08
N ASN A 413 11.03 -5.06 1.26
CA ASN A 413 10.54 -6.06 0.31
C ASN A 413 9.81 -7.21 1.01
N ALA A 414 10.25 -7.62 2.21
CA ALA A 414 9.55 -8.63 3.00
C ALA A 414 8.18 -8.13 3.49
N TYR A 415 8.09 -6.89 3.97
CA TYR A 415 6.83 -6.28 4.42
C TYR A 415 5.87 -6.03 3.25
N LEU A 416 6.36 -5.59 2.09
CA LEU A 416 5.56 -5.46 0.86
C LEU A 416 4.95 -6.80 0.44
N LYS A 417 5.71 -7.90 0.52
CA LYS A 417 5.20 -9.27 0.27
C LYS A 417 4.13 -9.70 1.28
N LEU A 418 4.15 -9.18 2.50
CA LEU A 418 3.11 -9.41 3.50
C LEU A 418 1.85 -8.56 3.28
N GLY A 419 1.92 -7.56 2.40
CA GLY A 419 0.78 -6.70 2.05
C GLY A 419 0.82 -5.31 2.66
N TYR A 420 1.88 -4.94 3.38
CA TYR A 420 2.09 -3.56 3.82
C TYR A 420 2.30 -2.63 2.61
N PHE A 421 2.02 -1.34 2.83
CA PHE A 421 2.19 -0.22 1.93
C PHE A 421 1.42 -0.33 0.60
N ARG A 422 0.36 -1.13 0.55
CA ARG A 422 -0.53 -1.19 -0.63
C ARG A 422 -1.36 0.07 -0.81
N ASN A 423 -1.66 0.74 0.29
CA ASN A 423 -2.36 2.02 0.34
C ASN A 423 -1.86 2.82 1.53
N VAL A 424 -1.30 3.99 1.28
CA VAL A 424 -0.64 4.83 2.28
C VAL A 424 -1.22 6.23 2.29
N PHE A 425 -1.10 6.93 3.41
CA PHE A 425 -1.26 8.38 3.39
C PHE A 425 -0.06 9.00 2.66
N LEU A 426 -0.33 9.82 1.64
CA LEU A 426 0.67 10.58 0.90
C LEU A 426 1.05 11.80 1.70
#